data_AF-Q39NK9-F1
#
_entry.id   AF-Q39NK9-F1
#
_cell.length_a   1.000
_cell.length_b   1.000
_cell.length_c   1.000
_cell.angle_alpha   90.00
_cell.angle_beta   90.00
_cell.angle_gamma   90.00
#
_symmetry.space_group_name_H-M   'P 1'
#
loop_
_entity.id
_entity.type
_entity.pdbx_description
1 polymer ?
#
loop_
_entity_poly.entity_id
_entity_poly.type
_entity_poly.pdbx_seq_one_letter_code
_entity_poly.pdbx_strand_id
1 'polypeptide(L)'
;MNGQPMQRYLCTPDYEGYFDFFSNIIVLSIYDSKHKEEILGAIQPQNGTTELSERQVEIRALLKHEITHFLDMTTTAWGCQYILRKLRTIKYLEEKGSEYEDAQKVFMLETSEIEMHTELLSTTDVPPMDCETLHHTLRYTTQFGAVLIVCYFRNDVCQHQVPLSMLSLLEANATASEYLSRISDTESLEDNALRILRLEDIERSFSALLNDPARLEYSVLLNLARVHFPELALRDLLIYVAALCRFSLDATDFGMAAMANIIEPSTLNQRLGNALAMELRRAANRPLLFFKTVLFTYGWMQEMGEENRSGYLELVRTNPKQAIRSLWIDYLEVGEDTLDLEREFTVPMKQAWIDELNVLGDAEIFKRSFASNAPKLNETSVGLLNFQEITAINIILGDDTEIEMPNRIDLGVVEYFDNHMKTFARLDAMYREQPHERFHIPLDAPGYLIR
;
A
#
# COMPACT_ATOMS: atom_id res chain seq x y z
N MET A 1 11.95 13.46 -32.46
CA MET A 1 12.96 13.41 -31.40
C MET A 1 13.02 11.96 -30.98
N ASN A 2 14.18 11.31 -31.02
CA ASN A 2 14.29 9.95 -30.48
C ASN A 2 14.25 10.09 -28.96
N GLY A 3 13.06 9.86 -28.37
CA GLY A 3 12.82 10.00 -26.94
C GLY A 3 13.72 9.06 -26.16
N GLN A 4 14.45 9.60 -25.19
CA GLN A 4 14.93 8.77 -24.10
C GLN A 4 13.70 8.41 -23.27
N PRO A 5 13.55 7.15 -22.84
CA PRO A 5 12.41 6.75 -22.01
C PRO A 5 12.34 7.62 -20.76
N MET A 6 11.11 7.91 -20.30
CA MET A 6 10.86 8.69 -19.09
C MET A 6 11.75 8.22 -17.92
N GLN A 7 12.45 9.17 -17.29
CA GLN A 7 13.38 8.88 -16.21
C GLN A 7 12.64 8.36 -14.98
N ARG A 8 13.08 7.21 -14.43
CA ARG A 8 12.58 6.62 -13.19
C ARG A 8 13.25 7.26 -11.98
N TYR A 9 12.47 7.64 -10.96
CA TYR A 9 12.98 8.16 -9.70
C TYR A 9 12.80 7.14 -8.56
N LEU A 10 11.84 7.37 -7.65
CA LEU A 10 11.43 6.41 -6.63
C LEU A 10 10.17 5.69 -7.13
N CYS A 11 10.33 4.42 -7.50
CA CYS A 11 9.29 3.62 -8.14
C CYS A 11 8.97 2.36 -7.35
N THR A 12 7.79 1.80 -7.61
CA THR A 12 7.48 0.41 -7.25
C THR A 12 8.43 -0.56 -7.98
N PRO A 13 8.69 -1.78 -7.44
CA PRO A 13 9.80 -2.61 -7.90
C PRO A 13 9.51 -3.42 -9.18
N ASP A 14 8.28 -3.36 -9.71
CA ASP A 14 7.87 -4.17 -10.87
C ASP A 14 8.52 -3.67 -12.19
N TYR A 15 8.87 -4.62 -13.05
CA TYR A 15 9.45 -4.37 -14.37
C TYR A 15 8.39 -4.23 -15.46
N GLU A 16 7.17 -4.75 -15.25
CA GLU A 16 6.07 -4.73 -16.23
C GLU A 16 5.38 -3.38 -16.27
N GLY A 17 5.09 -2.83 -15.09
CA GLY A 17 4.58 -1.50 -14.86
C GLY A 17 5.27 -0.88 -13.65
N TYR A 18 5.14 0.43 -13.47
CA TYR A 18 5.54 1.05 -12.22
C TYR A 18 4.74 2.33 -11.97
N PHE A 19 4.65 2.67 -10.68
CA PHE A 19 4.20 3.94 -10.18
C PHE A 19 5.40 4.72 -9.62
N ASP A 20 5.59 5.96 -10.09
CA ASP A 20 6.64 6.84 -9.60
C ASP A 20 6.10 7.77 -8.50
N PHE A 21 6.57 7.60 -7.27
CA PHE A 21 6.09 8.34 -6.10
C PHE A 21 6.48 9.84 -6.14
N PHE A 22 7.46 10.24 -6.94
CA PHE A 22 7.89 11.63 -7.03
C PHE A 22 7.01 12.41 -8.01
N SER A 23 6.73 11.82 -9.17
CA SER A 23 5.96 12.44 -10.24
C SER A 23 4.47 12.06 -10.24
N ASN A 24 4.08 11.05 -9.46
CA ASN A 24 2.74 10.46 -9.44
C ASN A 24 2.34 9.80 -10.77
N ILE A 25 3.31 9.45 -11.63
CA ILE A 25 3.07 8.91 -12.96
C ILE A 25 2.98 7.39 -12.92
N ILE A 26 2.06 6.83 -13.71
CA ILE A 26 1.95 5.39 -13.95
C ILE A 26 2.49 5.09 -15.34
N VAL A 27 3.41 4.12 -15.42
CA VAL A 27 4.01 3.68 -16.68
C VAL A 27 3.86 2.18 -16.85
N LEU A 28 3.36 1.73 -18.00
CA LEU A 28 3.37 0.33 -18.41
C LEU A 28 4.57 0.07 -19.32
N SER A 29 5.66 -0.40 -18.72
CA SER A 29 6.99 -0.46 -19.34
C SER A 29 7.11 -1.50 -20.46
N ILE A 30 6.36 -2.60 -20.38
CA ILE A 30 6.42 -3.68 -21.38
C ILE A 30 5.50 -3.46 -22.59
N TYR A 31 4.71 -2.38 -22.58
CA TYR A 31 3.78 -2.03 -23.65
C TYR A 31 4.29 -0.79 -24.41
N ASP A 32 3.90 -0.70 -25.68
CA ASP A 32 4.21 0.42 -26.58
C ASP A 32 2.95 0.84 -27.36
N SER A 33 3.04 1.87 -28.19
CA SER A 33 1.95 2.38 -29.04
C SER A 33 1.20 1.31 -29.84
N LYS A 34 1.82 0.17 -30.18
CA LYS A 34 1.17 -0.92 -30.94
C LYS A 34 0.12 -1.65 -30.11
N HIS A 35 0.24 -1.60 -28.79
CA HIS A 35 -0.67 -2.25 -27.84
C HIS A 35 -1.82 -1.33 -27.43
N LYS A 36 -1.87 -0.09 -27.92
CA LYS A 36 -2.86 0.92 -27.51
C LYS A 36 -4.30 0.44 -27.63
N GLU A 37 -4.68 -0.18 -28.74
CA GLU A 37 -6.06 -0.66 -28.95
C GLU A 37 -6.43 -1.78 -27.97
N GLU A 38 -5.48 -2.67 -27.68
CA GLU A 38 -5.66 -3.78 -26.74
C GLU A 38 -5.86 -3.26 -25.32
N ILE A 39 -5.04 -2.29 -24.89
CA ILE A 39 -5.14 -1.63 -23.59
C ILE A 39 -6.46 -0.87 -23.47
N LEU A 40 -6.87 -0.12 -24.50
CA LEU A 40 -8.16 0.56 -24.51
C LEU A 40 -9.33 -0.43 -24.41
N GLY A 41 -9.23 -1.60 -25.06
CA GLY A 41 -10.22 -2.68 -24.91
C GLY A 41 -10.25 -3.29 -23.50
N ALA A 42 -9.11 -3.36 -22.81
CA ALA A 42 -9.05 -3.77 -21.41
C ALA A 42 -9.63 -2.71 -20.45
N ILE A 43 -9.49 -1.42 -20.77
CA ILE A 43 -10.03 -0.32 -19.94
C ILE A 43 -11.54 -0.14 -20.16
N GLN A 44 -11.97 -0.17 -21.42
CA GLN A 44 -13.35 0.04 -21.85
C GLN A 44 -13.77 -1.06 -22.84
N PRO A 45 -14.27 -2.21 -22.35
CA PRO A 45 -14.78 -3.24 -23.25
C PRO A 45 -15.93 -2.65 -24.08
N GLN A 46 -15.93 -2.92 -25.38
CA GLN A 46 -16.92 -2.35 -26.30
C GLN A 46 -18.35 -2.80 -25.93
N ASN A 47 -19.31 -1.88 -26.09
CA ASN A 47 -20.72 -2.11 -25.80
C ASN A 47 -21.24 -3.39 -26.47
N GLY A 48 -21.51 -4.41 -25.66
CA GLY A 48 -22.14 -5.67 -26.10
C GLY A 48 -21.32 -6.94 -25.84
N THR A 49 -20.02 -6.81 -25.59
CA THR A 49 -19.16 -7.92 -25.14
C THR A 49 -18.71 -7.66 -23.71
N THR A 50 -19.29 -8.39 -22.76
CA THR A 50 -18.89 -8.35 -21.34
C THR A 50 -17.64 -9.19 -21.08
N GLU A 51 -17.37 -10.18 -21.91
CA GLU A 51 -16.23 -11.08 -21.74
C GLU A 51 -14.95 -10.47 -22.31
N LEU A 52 -13.96 -10.31 -21.44
CA LEU A 52 -12.61 -9.98 -21.84
C LEU A 52 -11.86 -11.22 -22.33
N SER A 53 -10.95 -11.03 -23.29
CA SER A 53 -9.93 -12.03 -23.57
C SER A 53 -8.98 -12.16 -22.38
N GLU A 54 -8.35 -13.33 -22.21
CA GLU A 54 -7.33 -13.58 -21.18
C GLU A 54 -6.25 -12.50 -21.16
N ARG A 55 -5.79 -12.08 -22.33
CA ARG A 55 -4.78 -11.03 -22.45
C ARG A 55 -5.28 -9.67 -21.95
N GLN A 56 -6.54 -9.32 -22.20
CA GLN A 56 -7.15 -8.10 -21.66
C GLN A 56 -7.36 -8.18 -20.14
N VAL A 57 -7.67 -9.36 -19.60
CA VAL A 57 -7.74 -9.59 -18.15
C VAL A 57 -6.39 -9.31 -17.50
N GLU A 58 -5.30 -9.82 -18.09
CA GLU A 58 -3.94 -9.57 -17.58
C GLU A 58 -3.54 -8.09 -17.65
N ILE A 59 -3.84 -7.40 -18.76
CA ILE A 59 -3.59 -5.96 -18.88
C ILE A 59 -4.38 -5.16 -17.84
N ARG A 60 -5.66 -5.50 -17.66
CA ARG A 60 -6.52 -4.85 -16.67
C ARG A 60 -6.00 -5.09 -15.26
N ALA A 61 -5.56 -6.30 -14.94
CA ALA A 61 -4.99 -6.65 -13.64
C ALA A 61 -3.72 -5.81 -13.34
N LEU A 62 -2.79 -5.71 -14.30
CA LEU A 62 -1.59 -4.85 -14.17
C LEU A 62 -1.96 -3.37 -14.01
N LEU A 63 -2.92 -2.86 -14.78
CA LEU A 63 -3.41 -1.48 -14.62
C LEU A 63 -4.00 -1.25 -13.22
N LYS A 64 -4.76 -2.22 -12.71
CA LYS A 64 -5.34 -2.16 -11.37
C LYS A 64 -4.29 -2.16 -10.28
N HIS A 65 -3.21 -2.92 -10.46
CA HIS A 65 -2.05 -2.90 -9.58
C HIS A 65 -1.48 -1.48 -9.47
N GLU A 66 -1.06 -0.88 -10.59
CA GLU A 66 -0.40 0.44 -10.56
C GLU A 66 -1.34 1.59 -10.17
N ILE A 67 -2.61 1.53 -10.58
CA ILE A 67 -3.62 2.49 -10.14
C ILE A 67 -3.85 2.40 -8.64
N THR A 68 -3.70 1.22 -8.03
CA THR A 68 -3.81 1.09 -6.57
C THR A 68 -2.73 1.89 -5.86
N HIS A 69 -1.48 1.85 -6.32
CA HIS A 69 -0.39 2.68 -5.78
C HIS A 69 -0.68 4.18 -5.90
N PHE A 70 -1.18 4.63 -7.06
CA PHE A 70 -1.63 6.00 -7.26
C PHE A 70 -2.75 6.39 -6.27
N LEU A 71 -3.73 5.52 -6.06
CA LEU A 71 -4.84 5.77 -5.14
C LEU A 71 -4.39 5.73 -3.69
N ASP A 72 -3.47 4.85 -3.31
CA ASP A 72 -2.90 4.80 -1.96
C ASP A 72 -2.21 6.12 -1.62
N MET A 73 -1.51 6.72 -2.57
CA MET A 73 -0.88 8.02 -2.36
C MET A 73 -1.86 9.21 -2.45
N THR A 74 -2.96 9.10 -3.19
CA THR A 74 -3.87 10.24 -3.43
C THR A 74 -5.19 10.20 -2.67
N THR A 75 -5.47 9.12 -1.93
CA THR A 75 -6.76 8.93 -1.25
C THR A 75 -6.65 8.49 0.22
N THR A 76 -5.43 8.42 0.76
CA THR A 76 -5.17 7.98 2.15
C THR A 76 -4.53 9.06 3.02
N ALA A 77 -4.61 8.88 4.34
CA ALA A 77 -3.92 9.76 5.30
C ALA A 77 -2.39 9.69 5.14
N TRP A 78 -1.84 8.50 4.91
CA TRP A 78 -0.43 8.30 4.59
C TRP A 78 -0.02 9.07 3.32
N GLY A 79 -0.78 8.91 2.23
CA GLY A 79 -0.50 9.55 0.96
C GLY A 79 -0.53 11.07 1.04
N CYS A 80 -1.50 11.62 1.76
CA CYS A 80 -1.58 13.06 2.06
C CYS A 80 -0.34 13.56 2.81
N GLN A 81 0.10 12.83 3.83
CA GLN A 81 1.31 13.12 4.59
C GLN A 81 2.57 13.03 3.73
N TYR A 82 2.68 12.02 2.87
CA TYR A 82 3.78 11.86 1.92
C TYR A 82 3.86 13.05 0.96
N ILE A 83 2.76 13.41 0.29
CA ILE A 83 2.70 14.53 -0.66
C ILE A 83 3.06 15.85 0.02
N LEU A 84 2.51 16.13 1.20
CA LEU A 84 2.82 17.35 1.95
C LEU A 84 4.33 17.46 2.25
N ARG A 85 4.95 16.37 2.73
CA ARG A 85 6.38 16.34 3.07
C ARG A 85 7.26 16.46 1.82
N LYS A 86 6.86 15.80 0.72
CA LYS A 86 7.52 15.92 -0.59
C LYS A 86 7.52 17.37 -1.07
N LEU A 87 6.34 17.99 -1.17
CA LEU A 87 6.20 19.37 -1.67
C LEU A 87 6.91 20.38 -0.77
N ARG A 88 6.87 20.21 0.56
CA ARG A 88 7.60 21.06 1.49
C ARG A 88 9.11 20.97 1.27
N THR A 89 9.63 19.76 1.05
CA THR A 89 11.05 19.55 0.76
C THR A 89 11.46 20.19 -0.56
N ILE A 90 10.65 20.03 -1.61
CA ILE A 90 10.90 20.67 -2.91
C ILE A 90 10.93 22.19 -2.76
N LYS A 91 9.94 22.78 -2.07
CA LYS A 91 9.88 24.23 -1.84
C LYS A 91 11.20 24.75 -1.26
N TYR A 92 11.68 24.14 -0.17
CA TYR A 92 12.92 24.59 0.47
C TYR A 92 14.17 24.25 -0.32
N LEU A 93 14.17 23.15 -1.08
CA LEU A 93 15.24 22.82 -2.01
C LEU A 93 15.38 23.88 -3.11
N GLU A 94 14.26 24.42 -3.60
CA GLU A 94 14.23 25.47 -4.62
C GLU A 94 14.57 26.85 -4.05
N GLU A 95 14.02 27.21 -2.88
CA GLU A 95 14.20 28.51 -2.23
C GLU A 95 15.55 28.62 -1.48
N LYS A 96 16.28 27.53 -1.28
CA LYS A 96 17.49 27.43 -0.42
C LYS A 96 17.23 27.96 1.00
N GLY A 97 16.06 27.65 1.55
CA GLY A 97 15.63 28.12 2.86
C GLY A 97 16.43 27.51 4.01
N SER A 98 16.45 28.18 5.16
CA SER A 98 17.10 27.69 6.39
C SER A 98 16.45 26.42 6.96
N GLU A 99 15.22 26.09 6.54
CA GLU A 99 14.48 24.91 6.98
C GLU A 99 14.71 23.66 6.11
N TYR A 100 15.55 23.74 5.07
CA TYR A 100 15.75 22.65 4.12
C TYR A 100 16.18 21.34 4.80
N GLU A 101 17.15 21.38 5.72
CA GLU A 101 17.64 20.17 6.40
C GLU A 101 16.55 19.47 7.21
N ASP A 102 15.67 20.23 7.87
CA ASP A 102 14.58 19.68 8.66
C ASP A 102 13.47 19.11 7.76
N ALA A 103 13.13 19.81 6.69
CA ALA A 103 12.18 19.31 5.69
C ALA A 103 12.68 18.00 5.05
N GLN A 104 13.96 17.97 4.67
CA GLN A 104 14.62 16.78 4.15
C GLN A 104 14.55 15.62 5.13
N LYS A 105 14.97 15.81 6.40
CA LYS A 105 14.92 14.74 7.43
C LYS A 105 13.52 14.17 7.61
N VAL A 106 12.49 15.03 7.61
CA VAL A 106 11.10 14.62 7.77
C VAL A 106 10.59 13.87 6.53
N PHE A 107 11.01 14.25 5.33
CA PHE A 107 10.69 13.51 4.11
C PHE A 107 11.37 12.14 4.07
N MET A 108 12.64 12.05 4.51
CA MET A 108 13.37 10.78 4.57
C MET A 108 12.73 9.75 5.52
N LEU A 109 11.92 10.17 6.50
CA LEU A 109 11.15 9.24 7.33
C LEU A 109 10.23 8.34 6.51
N GLU A 110 9.51 8.91 5.53
CA GLU A 110 8.57 8.12 4.71
C GLU A 110 9.31 7.25 3.70
N THR A 111 10.33 7.79 3.05
CA THR A 111 11.07 7.05 2.02
C THR A 111 11.93 5.95 2.63
N SER A 112 12.50 6.14 3.83
CA SER A 112 13.21 5.08 4.55
C SER A 112 12.31 3.91 4.95
N GLU A 113 11.00 4.12 5.13
CA GLU A 113 10.05 3.03 5.37
C GLU A 113 9.75 2.22 4.11
N ILE A 114 10.01 2.77 2.92
CA ILE A 114 9.95 2.03 1.65
C ILE A 114 11.24 1.22 1.48
N GLU A 115 12.41 1.86 1.64
CA GLU A 115 13.74 1.26 1.44
C GLU A 115 14.17 0.23 2.49
N MET A 116 13.55 0.26 3.69
CA MET A 116 13.83 -0.71 4.75
C MET A 116 13.77 -2.16 4.26
N HIS A 117 12.93 -2.43 3.28
CA HIS A 117 12.78 -3.76 2.71
C HIS A 117 14.07 -4.26 2.08
N THR A 118 14.65 -3.48 1.18
CA THR A 118 15.84 -3.83 0.40
C THR A 118 17.05 -4.09 1.29
N GLU A 119 17.22 -3.32 2.37
CA GLU A 119 18.40 -3.40 3.25
C GLU A 119 18.34 -4.55 4.27
N LEU A 120 17.13 -4.93 4.71
CA LEU A 120 16.96 -5.88 5.82
C LEU A 120 16.41 -7.25 5.41
N LEU A 121 15.92 -7.39 4.17
CA LEU A 121 15.42 -8.65 3.63
C LEU A 121 16.55 -9.69 3.55
N SER A 122 16.28 -10.87 4.07
CA SER A 122 17.16 -12.04 3.95
C SER A 122 16.33 -13.23 3.50
N THR A 123 16.70 -13.81 2.37
CA THR A 123 15.97 -14.92 1.76
C THR A 123 16.91 -16.08 1.43
N THR A 124 16.32 -17.25 1.26
CA THR A 124 16.96 -18.47 0.75
C THR A 124 16.18 -19.00 -0.46
N ASP A 125 16.63 -20.09 -1.06
CA ASP A 125 15.91 -20.75 -2.16
C ASP A 125 14.74 -21.63 -1.66
N VAL A 126 14.53 -21.72 -0.34
CA VAL A 126 13.44 -22.52 0.22
C VAL A 126 12.10 -21.83 -0.06
N PRO A 127 11.12 -22.50 -0.67
CA PRO A 127 9.82 -21.89 -0.89
C PRO A 127 9.14 -21.50 0.44
N PRO A 128 8.58 -20.28 0.60
CA PRO A 128 7.95 -19.82 1.84
C PRO A 128 6.85 -20.74 2.38
N MET A 129 6.06 -21.37 1.51
CA MET A 129 5.00 -22.30 1.92
C MET A 129 5.54 -23.67 2.37
N ASP A 130 6.80 -23.99 2.10
CA ASP A 130 7.48 -25.17 2.67
C ASP A 130 7.96 -24.91 4.12
N CYS A 131 7.83 -23.67 4.62
CA CYS A 131 8.14 -23.34 6.00
C CYS A 131 6.96 -23.73 6.91
N GLU A 132 7.27 -24.40 8.01
CA GLU A 132 6.30 -25.00 8.92
C GLU A 132 5.72 -23.97 9.89
N THR A 133 6.49 -22.94 10.22
CA THR A 133 6.10 -21.92 11.19
C THR A 133 6.50 -20.52 10.76
N LEU A 134 5.61 -19.57 11.06
CA LEU A 134 5.87 -18.14 10.99
C LEU A 134 6.05 -17.61 12.40
N HIS A 135 7.24 -17.08 12.66
CA HIS A 135 7.51 -16.31 13.86
C HIS A 135 7.63 -14.84 13.52
N HIS A 136 7.49 -13.98 14.52
CA HIS A 136 7.83 -12.58 14.38
C HIS A 136 8.78 -12.17 15.50
N THR A 137 9.69 -11.26 15.18
CA THR A 137 10.64 -10.71 16.15
C THR A 137 10.74 -9.21 15.99
N LEU A 138 11.05 -8.54 17.10
CA LEU A 138 11.45 -7.14 17.07
C LEU A 138 12.97 -7.07 17.08
N ARG A 139 13.52 -6.36 16.10
CA ARG A 139 14.96 -6.10 15.99
C ARG A 139 15.19 -4.59 16.05
N TYR A 140 16.19 -4.18 16.81
CA TYR A 140 16.70 -2.81 16.70
C TYR A 140 17.82 -2.75 15.67
N THR A 141 17.77 -1.73 14.83
CA THR A 141 18.87 -1.37 13.93
C THR A 141 19.22 0.09 14.17
N THR A 142 20.50 0.44 14.06
CA THR A 142 20.93 1.83 14.19
C THR A 142 20.38 2.71 13.08
N GLN A 143 20.11 2.13 11.91
CA GLN A 143 19.63 2.82 10.72
C GLN A 143 18.10 3.03 10.72
N PHE A 144 17.33 2.02 11.13
CA PHE A 144 15.86 2.05 11.02
C PHE A 144 15.12 2.04 12.37
N GLY A 145 15.84 1.93 13.48
CA GLY A 145 15.24 1.86 14.81
C GLY A 145 14.63 0.49 15.08
N ALA A 146 13.50 0.47 15.78
CA ALA A 146 12.77 -0.76 16.05
C ALA A 146 11.99 -1.22 14.80
N VAL A 147 12.31 -2.42 14.33
CA VAL A 147 11.73 -3.04 13.13
C VAL A 147 11.08 -4.36 13.51
N LEU A 148 9.88 -4.60 12.98
CA LEU A 148 9.21 -5.88 13.06
C LEU A 148 9.64 -6.75 11.87
N ILE A 149 10.11 -7.96 12.16
CA ILE A 149 10.58 -8.91 11.16
C ILE A 149 9.75 -10.18 11.26
N VAL A 150 9.19 -10.62 10.13
CA VAL A 150 8.55 -11.92 9.98
C VAL A 150 9.61 -12.94 9.58
N CYS A 151 9.71 -14.02 10.34
CA CYS A 151 10.69 -15.07 10.16
C CYS A 151 9.99 -16.36 9.75
N TYR A 152 10.41 -16.93 8.63
CA TYR A 152 9.91 -18.20 8.10
C TYR A 152 10.85 -19.32 8.54
N PHE A 153 10.32 -20.35 9.20
CA PHE A 153 11.11 -21.45 9.75
C PHE A 153 10.75 -22.79 9.12
N ARG A 154 11.77 -23.59 8.79
CA ARG A 154 11.65 -24.98 8.33
C ARG A 154 12.62 -25.84 9.13
N ASN A 155 12.12 -26.88 9.81
CA ASN A 155 12.92 -27.71 10.72
C ASN A 155 13.71 -26.87 11.75
N ASP A 156 13.04 -25.91 12.41
CA ASP A 156 13.63 -24.96 13.38
C ASP A 156 14.76 -24.05 12.83
N VAL A 157 15.01 -24.05 11.52
CA VAL A 157 15.97 -23.15 10.86
C VAL A 157 15.23 -22.01 10.18
N CYS A 158 15.61 -20.77 10.50
CA CYS A 158 15.08 -19.57 9.85
C CYS A 158 15.58 -19.50 8.40
N GLN A 159 14.65 -19.65 7.46
CA GLN A 159 14.90 -19.64 6.01
C GLN A 159 14.79 -18.23 5.42
N HIS A 160 13.86 -17.43 5.94
CA HIS A 160 13.64 -16.06 5.48
C HIS A 160 13.41 -15.12 6.66
N GLN A 161 13.89 -13.89 6.52
CA GLN A 161 13.62 -12.77 7.42
C GLN A 161 13.14 -11.60 6.59
N VAL A 162 11.88 -11.25 6.77
CA VAL A 162 11.22 -10.22 5.96
C VAL A 162 10.84 -9.06 6.88
N PRO A 163 11.45 -7.87 6.72
CA PRO A 163 11.05 -6.68 7.47
C PRO A 163 9.64 -6.25 7.03
N LEU A 164 8.78 -5.88 7.97
CA LEU A 164 7.53 -5.22 7.61
C LEU A 164 7.80 -3.74 7.36
N SER A 165 7.55 -3.33 6.12
CA SER A 165 7.86 -2.00 5.60
C SER A 165 6.63 -1.39 4.91
N MET A 166 6.67 -0.09 4.61
CA MET A 166 5.57 0.55 3.86
C MET A 166 5.41 -0.08 2.48
N LEU A 167 6.51 -0.52 1.86
CA LEU A 167 6.47 -1.28 0.61
C LEU A 167 5.61 -2.54 0.75
N SER A 168 5.78 -3.32 1.82
CA SER A 168 4.96 -4.52 2.04
C SER A 168 3.46 -4.22 2.15
N LEU A 169 3.09 -3.06 2.70
CA LEU A 169 1.70 -2.64 2.84
C LEU A 169 1.09 -2.22 1.50
N LEU A 170 1.82 -1.40 0.73
CA LEU A 170 1.42 -0.92 -0.59
C LEU A 170 1.29 -2.09 -1.57
N GLU A 171 2.31 -2.95 -1.64
CA GLU A 171 2.33 -4.10 -2.54
C GLU A 171 1.24 -5.14 -2.20
N ALA A 172 0.96 -5.37 -0.91
CA ALA A 172 -0.14 -6.25 -0.52
C ALA A 172 -1.50 -5.71 -0.99
N ASN A 173 -1.70 -4.39 -0.96
CA ASN A 173 -2.94 -3.76 -1.43
C ASN A 173 -3.08 -3.83 -2.96
N ALA A 174 -2.00 -3.50 -3.67
CA ALA A 174 -1.94 -3.55 -5.13
C ALA A 174 -2.13 -4.97 -5.66
N THR A 175 -1.43 -5.93 -5.07
CA THR A 175 -1.59 -7.37 -5.37
C THR A 175 -3.01 -7.85 -5.08
N ALA A 176 -3.60 -7.45 -3.95
CA ALA A 176 -4.98 -7.83 -3.66
C ALA A 176 -5.96 -7.28 -4.71
N SER A 177 -5.76 -6.04 -5.14
CA SER A 177 -6.57 -5.40 -6.18
C SER A 177 -6.38 -6.04 -7.56
N GLU A 178 -5.16 -6.41 -7.92
CA GLU A 178 -4.83 -7.15 -9.16
C GLU A 178 -5.60 -8.47 -9.23
N TYR A 179 -5.48 -9.32 -8.20
CA TYR A 179 -6.15 -10.62 -8.17
C TYR A 179 -7.67 -10.51 -8.04
N LEU A 180 -8.18 -9.52 -7.30
CA LEU A 180 -9.62 -9.26 -7.25
C LEU A 180 -10.18 -8.87 -8.62
N SER A 181 -9.43 -8.10 -9.42
CA SER A 181 -9.83 -7.80 -10.79
C SER A 181 -9.92 -9.06 -11.63
N ARG A 182 -8.88 -9.91 -11.61
CA ARG A 182 -8.88 -11.19 -12.35
C ARG A 182 -10.07 -12.07 -11.97
N ILE A 183 -10.37 -12.18 -10.67
CA ILE A 183 -11.52 -12.94 -10.16
C ILE A 183 -12.82 -12.33 -10.68
N SER A 184 -13.02 -11.02 -10.53
CA SER A 184 -14.24 -10.33 -10.98
C SER A 184 -14.48 -10.48 -12.48
N ASP A 185 -13.43 -10.34 -13.29
CA ASP A 185 -13.52 -10.50 -14.74
C ASP A 185 -13.87 -11.96 -15.10
N THR A 186 -13.28 -12.92 -14.40
CA THR A 186 -13.54 -14.35 -14.62
C THR A 186 -14.94 -14.77 -14.16
N GLU A 187 -15.44 -14.19 -13.07
CA GLU A 187 -16.80 -14.45 -12.57
C GLU A 187 -17.87 -14.02 -13.57
N SER A 188 -17.56 -13.03 -14.42
CA SER A 188 -18.44 -12.52 -15.47
C SER A 188 -18.57 -13.40 -16.72
N LEU A 189 -17.76 -14.45 -16.85
CA LEU A 189 -17.81 -15.41 -17.96
C LEU A 189 -19.12 -16.20 -17.99
N GLU A 190 -19.71 -16.36 -19.17
CA GLU A 190 -20.93 -17.13 -19.39
C GLU A 190 -20.67 -18.64 -19.35
N ASP A 191 -19.53 -19.09 -19.86
CA ASP A 191 -19.12 -20.50 -19.82
C ASP A 191 -18.68 -20.91 -18.40
N ASN A 192 -19.55 -21.67 -17.72
CA ASN A 192 -19.28 -22.15 -16.36
C ASN A 192 -18.05 -23.06 -16.26
N ALA A 193 -17.78 -23.90 -17.27
CA ALA A 193 -16.62 -24.79 -17.24
C ALA A 193 -15.32 -24.01 -17.39
N LEU A 194 -15.30 -23.05 -18.34
CA LEU A 194 -14.17 -22.14 -18.49
C LEU A 194 -13.96 -21.29 -17.24
N ARG A 195 -15.03 -20.74 -16.65
CA ARG A 195 -14.96 -19.97 -15.41
C ARG A 195 -14.31 -20.74 -14.27
N ILE A 196 -14.73 -22.00 -14.04
CA ILE A 196 -14.14 -22.83 -12.98
C ILE A 196 -12.64 -23.04 -13.23
N LEU A 197 -12.25 -23.42 -14.45
CA LEU A 197 -10.84 -23.63 -14.81
C LEU A 197 -10.00 -22.36 -14.60
N ARG A 198 -10.53 -21.19 -14.99
CA ARG A 198 -9.83 -19.91 -14.83
C ARG A 198 -9.71 -19.47 -13.37
N LEU A 199 -10.72 -19.72 -12.54
CA LEU A 199 -10.63 -19.46 -11.10
C LEU A 199 -9.57 -20.36 -10.45
N GLU A 200 -9.49 -21.64 -10.84
CA GLU A 200 -8.42 -22.55 -10.39
C GLU A 200 -7.03 -22.07 -10.85
N ASP A 201 -6.89 -21.57 -12.08
CA ASP A 201 -5.65 -20.97 -12.58
C ASP A 201 -5.21 -19.76 -11.74
N ILE A 202 -6.17 -18.88 -11.39
CA ILE A 202 -5.91 -17.71 -10.54
C ILE A 202 -5.45 -18.15 -9.15
N GLU A 203 -6.09 -19.15 -8.53
CA GLU A 203 -5.67 -19.68 -7.22
C GLU A 203 -4.27 -20.30 -7.27
N ARG A 204 -3.93 -21.00 -8.36
CA ARG A 204 -2.58 -21.54 -8.56
C ARG A 204 -1.54 -20.44 -8.74
N SER A 205 -1.85 -19.40 -9.53
CA SER A 205 -0.97 -18.24 -9.71
C SER A 205 -0.73 -17.51 -8.39
N PHE A 206 -1.79 -17.28 -7.61
CA PHE A 206 -1.69 -16.68 -6.29
C PHE A 206 -0.82 -17.51 -5.34
N SER A 207 -1.01 -18.83 -5.33
CA SER A 207 -0.20 -19.74 -4.54
C SER A 207 1.27 -19.73 -4.97
N ALA A 208 1.55 -19.62 -6.27
CA ALA A 208 2.90 -19.49 -6.78
C ALA A 208 3.55 -18.17 -6.33
N LEU A 209 2.82 -17.06 -6.33
CA LEU A 209 3.29 -15.77 -5.80
C LEU A 209 3.65 -15.86 -4.31
N LEU A 210 2.77 -16.45 -3.49
CA LEU A 210 3.04 -16.63 -2.05
C LEU A 210 4.26 -17.50 -1.78
N ASN A 211 4.60 -18.36 -2.73
CA ASN A 211 5.69 -19.32 -2.63
C ASN A 211 6.96 -18.88 -3.37
N ASP A 212 7.04 -17.65 -3.86
CA ASP A 212 8.22 -17.09 -4.52
C ASP A 212 9.10 -16.34 -3.50
N PRO A 213 10.29 -16.86 -3.14
CA PRO A 213 11.21 -16.17 -2.22
C PRO A 213 11.66 -14.79 -2.72
N ALA A 214 11.71 -14.58 -4.05
CA ALA A 214 12.13 -13.32 -4.65
C ALA A 214 11.05 -12.24 -4.55
N ARG A 215 9.81 -12.61 -4.20
CA ARG A 215 8.66 -11.71 -4.09
C ARG A 215 8.10 -11.65 -2.67
N LEU A 216 8.92 -11.94 -1.66
CA LEU A 216 8.50 -11.90 -0.25
C LEU A 216 8.09 -10.50 0.21
N GLU A 217 8.60 -9.45 -0.44
CA GLU A 217 8.17 -8.06 -0.20
C GLU A 217 6.70 -7.82 -0.56
N TYR A 218 6.24 -8.44 -1.66
CA TYR A 218 4.86 -8.40 -2.12
C TYR A 218 3.93 -9.32 -1.33
N SER A 219 4.47 -10.44 -0.82
CA SER A 219 3.65 -11.54 -0.31
C SER A 219 3.63 -11.71 1.20
N VAL A 220 4.49 -11.04 1.98
CA VAL A 220 4.57 -11.27 3.45
C VAL A 220 3.26 -11.00 4.20
N LEU A 221 2.55 -9.91 3.89
CA LEU A 221 1.28 -9.60 4.54
C LEU A 221 0.14 -10.51 4.05
N LEU A 222 0.18 -10.94 2.79
CA LEU A 222 -0.75 -11.92 2.23
C LEU A 222 -0.55 -13.30 2.87
N ASN A 223 0.70 -13.72 3.04
CA ASN A 223 1.09 -14.93 3.77
C ASN A 223 0.59 -14.89 5.21
N LEU A 224 0.79 -13.76 5.91
CA LEU A 224 0.30 -13.58 7.26
C LEU A 224 -1.22 -13.76 7.35
N ALA A 225 -1.98 -13.12 6.48
CA ALA A 225 -3.44 -13.23 6.46
C ALA A 225 -3.89 -14.67 6.11
N ARG A 226 -3.26 -15.31 5.11
CA ARG A 226 -3.58 -16.69 4.70
C ARG A 226 -3.36 -17.69 5.82
N VAL A 227 -2.27 -17.56 6.58
CA VAL A 227 -1.94 -18.48 7.68
C VAL A 227 -2.91 -18.33 8.85
N HIS A 228 -3.35 -17.11 9.16
CA HIS A 228 -4.26 -16.85 10.28
C HIS A 228 -5.74 -17.08 9.90
N PHE A 229 -6.10 -16.99 8.63
CA PHE A 229 -7.48 -17.16 8.15
C PHE A 229 -7.56 -18.20 7.02
N PRO A 230 -7.16 -19.46 7.26
CA PRO A 230 -7.19 -20.51 6.23
C PRO A 230 -8.60 -20.86 5.77
N GLU A 231 -9.64 -20.52 6.54
CA GLU A 231 -11.04 -20.77 6.22
C GLU A 231 -11.66 -19.74 5.25
N LEU A 232 -10.91 -18.69 4.89
CA LEU A 232 -11.35 -17.72 3.88
C LEU A 232 -11.02 -18.24 2.48
N ALA A 233 -12.05 -18.23 1.60
CA ALA A 233 -11.83 -18.40 0.18
C ALA A 233 -10.93 -17.28 -0.36
N LEU A 234 -10.24 -17.50 -1.48
CA LEU A 234 -9.28 -16.53 -2.01
C LEU A 234 -9.89 -15.14 -2.16
N ARG A 235 -11.08 -15.03 -2.77
CA ARG A 235 -11.78 -13.75 -2.97
C ARG A 235 -12.00 -12.99 -1.65
N ASP A 236 -12.52 -13.68 -0.63
CA ASP A 236 -12.81 -13.07 0.67
C ASP A 236 -11.53 -12.67 1.41
N LEU A 237 -10.48 -13.49 1.32
CA LEU A 237 -9.16 -13.17 1.86
C LEU A 237 -8.60 -11.89 1.24
N LEU A 238 -8.67 -11.75 -0.09
CA LEU A 238 -8.14 -10.58 -0.78
C LEU A 238 -8.95 -9.30 -0.46
N ILE A 239 -10.28 -9.43 -0.31
CA ILE A 239 -11.15 -8.33 0.14
C ILE A 239 -10.78 -7.91 1.57
N TYR A 240 -10.54 -8.88 2.46
CA TYR A 240 -10.11 -8.60 3.83
C TYR A 240 -8.72 -7.94 3.87
N VAL A 241 -7.76 -8.43 3.08
CA VAL A 241 -6.42 -7.82 2.96
C VAL A 241 -6.49 -6.39 2.45
N ALA A 242 -7.25 -6.14 1.37
CA ALA A 242 -7.43 -4.78 0.85
C ALA A 242 -8.06 -3.85 1.91
N ALA A 243 -9.05 -4.33 2.67
CA ALA A 243 -9.65 -3.57 3.76
C ALA A 243 -8.66 -3.27 4.90
N LEU A 244 -7.81 -4.23 5.28
CA LEU A 244 -6.75 -4.03 6.28
C LEU A 244 -5.67 -3.05 5.81
N CYS A 245 -5.26 -3.13 4.55
CA CYS A 245 -4.32 -2.19 3.95
C CYS A 245 -4.90 -0.77 3.99
N ARG A 246 -6.14 -0.59 3.53
CA ARG A 246 -6.85 0.69 3.57
C ARG A 246 -6.99 1.22 5.00
N PHE A 247 -7.41 0.40 5.95
CA PHE A 247 -7.48 0.78 7.36
C PHE A 247 -6.13 1.30 7.89
N SER A 248 -5.03 0.60 7.56
CA SER A 248 -3.69 0.95 8.02
C SER A 248 -3.17 2.24 7.36
N LEU A 249 -3.44 2.43 6.07
CA LEU A 249 -3.07 3.64 5.31
C LEU A 249 -3.93 4.86 5.69
N ASP A 250 -5.19 4.64 6.03
CA ASP A 250 -6.16 5.68 6.40
C ASP A 250 -6.08 6.07 7.89
N ALA A 251 -5.39 5.31 8.73
CA ALA A 251 -5.27 5.62 10.16
C ALA A 251 -4.71 7.03 10.38
N THR A 252 -5.40 7.86 11.15
CA THR A 252 -5.00 9.26 11.35
C THR A 252 -4.01 9.40 12.51
N ASP A 253 -3.48 10.60 12.74
CA ASP A 253 -2.44 10.83 13.75
C ASP A 253 -2.96 10.48 15.16
N PHE A 254 -4.21 10.84 15.49
CA PHE A 254 -4.89 10.46 16.73
C PHE A 254 -5.27 8.98 16.79
N GLY A 255 -5.80 8.42 15.70
CA GLY A 255 -6.15 7.00 15.65
C GLY A 255 -4.92 6.12 15.88
N MET A 256 -3.79 6.46 15.26
CA MET A 256 -2.51 5.78 15.49
C MET A 256 -2.01 5.95 16.92
N ALA A 257 -2.14 7.14 17.52
CA ALA A 257 -1.77 7.36 18.91
C ALA A 257 -2.63 6.55 19.89
N ALA A 258 -3.93 6.42 19.63
CA ALA A 258 -4.85 5.61 20.43
C ALA A 258 -4.51 4.11 20.31
N MET A 259 -4.34 3.60 19.08
CA MET A 259 -3.94 2.22 18.84
C MET A 259 -2.56 1.88 19.41
N ALA A 260 -1.63 2.84 19.44
CA ALA A 260 -0.32 2.65 20.05
C ALA A 260 -0.42 2.27 21.54
N ASN A 261 -1.41 2.81 22.26
CA ASN A 261 -1.63 2.49 23.68
C ASN A 261 -2.10 1.04 23.92
N ILE A 262 -2.70 0.41 22.90
CA ILE A 262 -3.08 -1.01 22.93
C ILE A 262 -1.92 -1.89 22.45
N ILE A 263 -1.20 -1.45 21.41
CA ILE A 263 -0.11 -2.21 20.80
C ILE A 263 1.11 -2.30 21.72
N GLU A 264 1.46 -1.22 22.42
CA GLU A 264 2.61 -1.16 23.34
C GLU A 264 2.59 -2.29 24.40
N PRO A 265 1.56 -2.42 25.25
CA PRO A 265 1.52 -3.46 26.28
C PRO A 265 1.42 -4.88 25.70
N SER A 266 0.92 -5.05 24.47
CA SER A 266 0.84 -6.36 23.79
C SER A 266 2.20 -6.92 23.38
N THR A 267 3.29 -6.16 23.55
CA THR A 267 4.62 -6.51 23.07
C THR A 267 5.48 -7.08 24.19
N LEU A 268 5.95 -8.32 24.05
CA LEU A 268 6.76 -8.99 25.08
C LEU A 268 8.07 -8.23 25.39
N ASN A 269 8.78 -7.77 24.35
CA ASN A 269 9.95 -6.89 24.53
C ASN A 269 9.49 -5.45 24.74
N GLN A 270 9.26 -5.07 26.00
CA GLN A 270 8.72 -3.76 26.37
C GLN A 270 9.55 -2.58 25.83
N ARG A 271 10.89 -2.70 25.77
CA ARG A 271 11.77 -1.64 25.28
C ARG A 271 11.56 -1.38 23.78
N LEU A 272 11.49 -2.44 22.99
CA LEU A 272 11.22 -2.32 21.54
C LEU A 272 9.75 -2.02 21.25
N GLY A 273 8.83 -2.52 22.08
CA GLY A 273 7.41 -2.18 22.02
C GLY A 273 7.16 -0.70 22.25
N ASN A 274 7.81 -0.10 23.24
CA ASN A 274 7.74 1.34 23.50
C ASN A 274 8.27 2.15 22.30
N ALA A 275 9.43 1.78 21.75
CA ALA A 275 9.99 2.44 20.57
C ALA A 275 9.03 2.38 19.36
N LEU A 276 8.43 1.22 19.08
CA LEU A 276 7.42 1.09 18.03
C LEU A 276 6.18 1.95 18.29
N ALA A 277 5.69 1.98 19.53
CA ALA A 277 4.53 2.76 19.89
C ALA A 277 4.80 4.27 19.75
N MET A 278 6.02 4.73 20.02
CA MET A 278 6.40 6.12 19.76
C MET A 278 6.44 6.44 18.26
N GLU A 279 6.86 5.50 17.40
CA GLU A 279 6.79 5.68 15.96
C GLU A 279 5.34 5.76 15.45
N LEU A 280 4.44 4.92 15.99
CA LEU A 280 3.00 5.03 15.69
C LEU A 280 2.43 6.39 16.08
N ARG A 281 2.79 6.92 17.24
CA ARG A 281 2.37 8.26 17.71
C ARG A 281 2.91 9.41 16.83
N ARG A 282 3.89 9.14 15.97
CA ARG A 282 4.42 10.07 14.96
C ARG A 282 3.83 9.84 13.57
N ALA A 283 2.73 9.08 13.50
CA ALA A 283 2.03 8.71 12.27
C ALA A 283 2.92 7.95 11.27
N ALA A 284 3.78 7.08 11.79
CA ALA A 284 4.73 6.27 11.02
C ALA A 284 4.55 4.77 11.35
N ASN A 285 5.15 3.88 10.56
CA ASN A 285 5.09 2.43 10.76
C ASN A 285 3.66 1.84 10.70
N ARG A 286 2.91 2.26 9.69
CA ARG A 286 1.55 1.75 9.39
C ARG A 286 1.48 0.23 9.12
N PRO A 287 2.50 -0.46 8.58
CA PRO A 287 2.46 -1.92 8.42
C PRO A 287 2.27 -2.66 9.76
N LEU A 288 2.68 -2.06 10.87
CA LEU A 288 2.45 -2.61 12.21
C LEU A 288 0.95 -2.69 12.54
N LEU A 289 0.13 -1.73 12.06
CA LEU A 289 -1.31 -1.74 12.27
C LEU A 289 -1.96 -2.92 11.55
N PHE A 290 -1.58 -3.17 10.29
CA PHE A 290 -2.03 -4.36 9.55
C PHE A 290 -1.70 -5.62 10.34
N PHE A 291 -0.42 -5.77 10.70
CA PHE A 291 0.09 -6.95 11.39
C PHE A 291 -0.64 -7.20 12.72
N LYS A 292 -0.76 -6.17 13.56
CA LYS A 292 -1.42 -6.29 14.87
C LYS A 292 -2.92 -6.51 14.73
N THR A 293 -3.57 -5.90 13.75
CA THR A 293 -5.00 -6.14 13.49
C THR A 293 -5.25 -7.60 13.11
N VAL A 294 -4.42 -8.20 12.26
CA VAL A 294 -4.50 -9.64 11.93
C VAL A 294 -4.34 -10.50 13.18
N LEU A 295 -3.29 -10.27 13.97
CA LEU A 295 -3.03 -11.06 15.18
C LEU A 295 -4.13 -10.91 16.24
N PHE A 296 -4.59 -9.68 16.49
CA PHE A 296 -5.64 -9.41 17.47
C PHE A 296 -6.97 -10.00 17.02
N THR A 297 -7.31 -9.89 15.73
CA THR A 297 -8.51 -10.52 15.17
C THR A 297 -8.45 -12.03 15.37
N TYR A 298 -7.35 -12.66 14.97
CA TYR A 298 -7.19 -14.10 15.09
C TYR A 298 -7.22 -14.56 16.54
N GLY A 299 -6.45 -13.93 17.43
CA GLY A 299 -6.39 -14.26 18.85
C GLY A 299 -7.75 -14.10 19.52
N TRP A 300 -8.46 -12.99 19.25
CA TRP A 300 -9.79 -12.74 19.78
C TRP A 300 -10.80 -13.81 19.32
N MET A 301 -10.76 -14.21 18.04
CA MET A 301 -11.60 -15.28 17.53
C MET A 301 -11.35 -16.65 18.20
N GLN A 302 -10.13 -16.91 18.72
CA GLN A 302 -9.86 -18.15 19.46
C GLN A 302 -10.46 -18.15 20.87
N GLU A 303 -10.70 -16.98 21.46
CA GLU A 303 -11.33 -16.83 22.78
C GLU A 303 -12.87 -16.81 22.71
N MET A 304 -13.44 -16.69 21.50
CA MET A 304 -14.88 -16.72 21.28
C MET A 304 -15.45 -18.14 21.35
N GLY A 305 -16.70 -18.26 21.82
CA GLY A 305 -17.50 -19.47 21.58
C GLY A 305 -17.76 -19.70 20.08
N GLU A 306 -17.98 -20.95 19.68
CA GLU A 306 -18.09 -21.37 18.26
C GLU A 306 -19.11 -20.56 17.43
N GLU A 307 -20.28 -20.26 18.00
CA GLU A 307 -21.31 -19.46 17.34
C GLU A 307 -20.85 -18.02 17.09
N ASN A 308 -20.25 -17.38 18.09
CA ASN A 308 -19.72 -16.01 17.97
C ASN A 308 -18.52 -15.94 17.02
N ARG A 309 -17.61 -16.93 17.07
CA ARG A 309 -16.50 -17.05 16.12
C ARG A 309 -17.00 -17.15 14.69
N SER A 310 -18.01 -17.98 14.46
CA SER A 310 -18.61 -18.18 13.13
C SER A 310 -19.28 -16.89 12.64
N GLY A 311 -20.04 -16.21 13.50
CA GLY A 311 -20.66 -14.93 13.18
C GLY A 311 -19.64 -13.83 12.87
N TYR A 312 -18.54 -13.77 13.62
CA TYR A 312 -17.48 -12.79 13.37
C TYR A 312 -16.68 -13.12 12.09
N LEU A 313 -16.40 -14.40 11.81
CA LEU A 313 -15.79 -14.81 10.55
C LEU A 313 -16.67 -14.46 9.34
N GLU A 314 -17.99 -14.60 9.47
CA GLU A 314 -18.93 -14.17 8.43
C GLU A 314 -18.92 -12.65 8.25
N LEU A 315 -18.77 -11.88 9.34
CA LEU A 315 -18.57 -10.44 9.25
C LEU A 315 -17.27 -10.09 8.53
N VAL A 316 -16.17 -10.82 8.79
CA VAL A 316 -14.90 -10.65 8.07
C VAL A 316 -15.08 -10.89 6.55
N ARG A 317 -15.87 -11.89 6.16
CA ARG A 317 -16.17 -12.19 4.75
C ARG A 317 -17.02 -11.11 4.08
N THR A 318 -18.11 -10.73 4.73
CA THR A 318 -19.16 -9.91 4.11
C THR A 318 -18.93 -8.41 4.28
N ASN A 319 -18.33 -7.99 5.39
CA ASN A 319 -18.03 -6.60 5.69
C ASN A 319 -16.73 -6.48 6.52
N PRO A 320 -15.55 -6.73 5.90
CA PRO A 320 -14.27 -6.72 6.61
C PRO A 320 -13.97 -5.40 7.31
N LYS A 321 -14.40 -4.27 6.75
CA LYS A 321 -14.21 -2.95 7.35
C LYS A 321 -14.95 -2.83 8.66
N GLN A 322 -16.21 -3.28 8.70
CA GLN A 322 -16.97 -3.33 9.94
C GLN A 322 -16.35 -4.31 10.94
N ALA A 323 -15.87 -5.48 10.50
CA ALA A 323 -15.15 -6.40 11.38
C ALA A 323 -13.93 -5.72 12.03
N ILE A 324 -13.07 -5.08 11.22
CA ILE A 324 -11.89 -4.35 11.72
C ILE A 324 -12.29 -3.25 12.70
N ARG A 325 -13.34 -2.48 12.40
CA ARG A 325 -13.85 -1.44 13.30
C ARG A 325 -14.35 -2.02 14.61
N SER A 326 -15.15 -3.08 14.57
CA SER A 326 -15.64 -3.75 15.78
C SER A 326 -14.51 -4.31 16.63
N LEU A 327 -13.43 -4.83 16.02
CA LEU A 327 -12.21 -5.17 16.77
C LEU A 327 -11.69 -3.99 17.58
N TRP A 328 -11.40 -2.89 16.91
CA TRP A 328 -10.72 -1.77 17.54
C TRP A 328 -11.62 -0.99 18.51
N ILE A 329 -12.88 -0.77 18.15
CA ILE A 329 -13.83 0.04 18.92
C ILE A 329 -14.51 -0.79 20.01
N ASP A 330 -15.16 -1.89 19.62
CA ASP A 330 -16.04 -2.62 20.52
C ASP A 330 -15.25 -3.52 21.48
N TYR A 331 -14.15 -4.11 21.01
CA TYR A 331 -13.38 -5.10 21.79
C TYR A 331 -12.10 -4.54 22.41
N LEU A 332 -11.37 -3.67 21.69
CA LEU A 332 -10.16 -3.03 22.19
C LEU A 332 -10.42 -1.64 22.79
N GLU A 333 -11.68 -1.20 22.81
CA GLU A 333 -12.14 0.03 23.46
C GLU A 333 -11.43 1.30 22.96
N VAL A 334 -10.98 1.31 21.70
CA VAL A 334 -10.50 2.53 21.04
C VAL A 334 -11.71 3.42 20.76
N GLY A 335 -11.70 4.66 21.29
CA GLY A 335 -12.82 5.58 21.10
C GLY A 335 -13.14 5.79 19.62
N GLU A 336 -14.40 5.60 19.23
CA GLU A 336 -14.88 5.72 17.83
C GLU A 336 -14.45 7.04 17.19
N ASP A 337 -14.63 8.12 17.92
CA ASP A 337 -14.19 9.48 17.60
C ASP A 337 -12.71 9.58 17.19
N THR A 338 -11.83 8.74 17.73
CA THR A 338 -10.39 8.75 17.42
C THR A 338 -10.06 8.10 16.08
N LEU A 339 -10.91 7.22 15.58
CA LEU A 339 -10.74 6.58 14.27
C LEU A 339 -11.43 7.36 13.14
N ASP A 340 -12.54 8.05 13.43
CA ASP A 340 -13.38 8.68 12.40
C ASP A 340 -13.26 10.20 12.30
N LEU A 341 -13.33 10.92 13.43
CA LEU A 341 -13.47 12.38 13.39
C LEU A 341 -12.30 13.05 12.67
N GLU A 342 -11.09 12.51 12.83
CA GLU A 342 -9.93 13.18 12.31
C GLU A 342 -9.85 13.16 10.78
N ARG A 343 -10.40 12.15 10.10
CA ARG A 343 -10.34 12.12 8.63
C ARG A 343 -11.11 13.28 8.01
N GLU A 344 -12.24 13.65 8.60
CA GLU A 344 -13.07 14.76 8.14
C GLU A 344 -12.42 16.14 8.38
N PHE A 345 -11.47 16.26 9.31
CA PHE A 345 -10.80 17.53 9.64
C PHE A 345 -9.34 17.61 9.16
N THR A 346 -8.53 16.59 9.45
CA THR A 346 -7.08 16.60 9.16
C THR A 346 -6.77 16.46 7.69
N VAL A 347 -7.54 15.68 6.92
CA VAL A 347 -7.29 15.59 5.47
C VAL A 347 -7.60 16.91 4.77
N PRO A 348 -8.76 17.56 4.99
CA PRO A 348 -9.00 18.90 4.42
C PRO A 348 -7.99 19.96 4.87
N MET A 349 -7.53 19.91 6.13
CA MET A 349 -6.48 20.80 6.62
C MET A 349 -5.14 20.57 5.92
N LYS A 350 -4.67 19.32 5.84
CA LYS A 350 -3.44 18.96 5.12
C LYS A 350 -3.56 19.28 3.63
N GLN A 351 -4.75 19.14 3.04
CA GLN A 351 -5.02 19.56 1.66
C GLN A 351 -4.85 21.07 1.48
N ALA A 352 -5.37 21.90 2.40
CA ALA A 352 -5.18 23.34 2.33
C ALA A 352 -3.68 23.71 2.37
N TRP A 353 -2.88 23.03 3.19
CA TRP A 353 -1.43 23.23 3.21
C TRP A 353 -0.75 22.78 1.91
N ILE A 354 -1.19 21.68 1.31
CA ILE A 354 -0.71 21.22 0.01
C ILE A 354 -1.01 22.28 -1.07
N ASP A 355 -2.24 22.82 -1.08
CA ASP A 355 -2.65 23.91 -1.99
C ASP A 355 -1.80 25.17 -1.80
N GLU A 356 -1.42 25.51 -0.57
CA GLU A 356 -0.57 26.68 -0.25
C GLU A 356 0.88 26.53 -0.71
N LEU A 357 1.42 25.30 -0.77
CA LEU A 357 2.79 25.06 -1.24
C LEU A 357 2.92 25.37 -2.74
N ASN A 358 1.95 24.94 -3.54
CA ASN A 358 1.80 25.25 -4.97
C ASN A 358 3.09 25.13 -5.81
N VAL A 359 3.90 24.08 -5.54
CA VAL A 359 5.19 23.87 -6.23
C VAL A 359 5.05 22.94 -7.44
N LEU A 360 4.12 21.99 -7.37
CA LEU A 360 3.81 21.01 -8.41
C LEU A 360 2.30 20.83 -8.53
N GLY A 361 1.85 20.19 -9.62
CA GLY A 361 0.46 19.81 -9.88
C GLY A 361 -0.14 18.79 -8.90
N ASP A 362 0.64 18.25 -7.96
CA ASP A 362 0.25 17.30 -6.92
C ASP A 362 -0.99 17.74 -6.12
N ALA A 363 -1.12 19.05 -5.84
CA ALA A 363 -2.25 19.59 -5.11
C ALA A 363 -3.57 19.33 -5.85
N GLU A 364 -3.59 19.59 -7.16
CA GLU A 364 -4.76 19.37 -7.99
C GLU A 364 -5.01 17.88 -8.23
N ILE A 365 -3.94 17.08 -8.42
CA ILE A 365 -4.03 15.62 -8.54
C ILE A 365 -4.69 15.02 -7.30
N PHE A 366 -4.17 15.33 -6.10
CA PHE A 366 -4.70 14.84 -4.84
C PHE A 366 -6.14 15.31 -4.66
N LYS A 367 -6.43 16.60 -4.83
CA LYS A 367 -7.77 17.17 -4.64
C LYS A 367 -8.82 16.46 -5.47
N ARG A 368 -8.57 16.27 -6.77
CA ARG A 368 -9.51 15.61 -7.68
C ARG A 368 -9.64 14.12 -7.40
N SER A 369 -8.51 13.44 -7.19
CA SER A 369 -8.52 12.00 -6.87
C SER A 369 -9.24 11.74 -5.55
N PHE A 370 -8.85 12.43 -4.47
CA PHE A 370 -9.43 12.26 -3.15
C PHE A 370 -10.95 12.47 -3.16
N ALA A 371 -11.42 13.61 -3.71
CA ALA A 371 -12.85 13.94 -3.72
C ALA A 371 -13.69 12.92 -4.49
N SER A 372 -13.17 12.36 -5.59
CA SER A 372 -13.91 11.42 -6.44
C SER A 372 -13.80 9.95 -5.97
N ASN A 373 -12.62 9.56 -5.49
CA ASN A 373 -12.30 8.15 -5.25
C ASN A 373 -12.45 7.74 -3.79
N ALA A 374 -12.09 8.61 -2.83
CA ALA A 374 -12.06 8.23 -1.41
C ALA A 374 -13.40 7.70 -0.88
N PRO A 375 -14.57 8.26 -1.24
CA PRO A 375 -15.87 7.70 -0.83
C PRO A 375 -16.11 6.28 -1.38
N LYS A 376 -15.73 6.01 -2.63
CA LYS A 376 -15.90 4.69 -3.27
C LYS A 376 -14.98 3.65 -2.63
N LEU A 377 -13.74 4.05 -2.33
CA LEU A 377 -12.74 3.19 -1.71
C LEU A 377 -13.06 2.90 -0.23
N ASN A 378 -13.91 3.71 0.40
CA ASN A 378 -14.48 3.41 1.72
C ASN A 378 -15.47 2.25 1.68
N GLU A 379 -16.01 1.89 0.53
CA GLU A 379 -16.96 0.79 0.39
C GLU A 379 -16.30 -0.42 -0.31
N THR A 380 -15.54 -0.17 -1.37
CA THR A 380 -15.08 -1.22 -2.31
C THR A 380 -13.58 -1.16 -2.57
N SER A 381 -12.95 -2.30 -2.89
CA SER A 381 -11.55 -2.36 -3.31
C SER A 381 -11.36 -1.89 -4.76
N VAL A 382 -10.20 -1.32 -5.10
CA VAL A 382 -9.84 -0.85 -6.45
C VAL A 382 -10.05 -1.94 -7.50
N GLY A 383 -9.69 -3.19 -7.16
CA GLY A 383 -9.82 -4.36 -8.04
C GLY A 383 -11.25 -4.67 -8.49
N LEU A 384 -12.26 -4.22 -7.72
CA LEU A 384 -13.67 -4.49 -8.01
C LEU A 384 -14.41 -3.30 -8.63
N LEU A 385 -13.76 -2.14 -8.73
CA LEU A 385 -14.34 -0.97 -9.39
C LEU A 385 -14.13 -1.04 -10.90
N ASN A 386 -14.98 -0.43 -11.71
CA ASN A 386 -14.69 -0.20 -13.12
C ASN A 386 -13.77 1.02 -13.30
N PHE A 387 -13.02 1.10 -14.39
CA PHE A 387 -12.15 2.27 -14.64
C PHE A 387 -12.94 3.57 -14.87
N GLN A 388 -14.21 3.50 -15.26
CA GLN A 388 -15.11 4.65 -15.34
C GLN A 388 -15.42 5.25 -13.96
N GLU A 389 -15.36 4.41 -12.92
CA GLU A 389 -15.62 4.82 -11.54
C GLU A 389 -14.39 5.42 -10.88
N ILE A 390 -13.19 5.19 -11.43
CA ILE A 390 -11.92 5.65 -10.88
C ILE A 390 -11.46 6.93 -11.59
N THR A 391 -11.29 8.01 -10.84
CA THR A 391 -10.65 9.23 -11.32
C THR A 391 -9.13 9.11 -11.20
N ALA A 392 -8.41 8.95 -12.30
CA ALA A 392 -6.95 8.80 -12.30
C ALA A 392 -6.29 9.73 -13.33
N ILE A 393 -4.97 9.88 -13.27
CA ILE A 393 -4.21 10.46 -14.39
C ILE A 393 -4.16 9.49 -15.58
N ASN A 394 -3.76 9.98 -16.75
CA ASN A 394 -3.51 9.12 -17.89
C ASN A 394 -2.30 8.21 -17.66
N ILE A 395 -2.27 7.09 -18.36
CA ILE A 395 -1.20 6.08 -18.26
C ILE A 395 -0.20 6.30 -19.39
N ILE A 396 1.09 6.14 -19.10
CA ILE A 396 2.17 6.24 -20.08
C ILE A 396 2.66 4.84 -20.46
N LEU A 397 3.01 4.62 -21.73
CA LEU A 397 3.61 3.37 -22.21
C LEU A 397 5.14 3.50 -22.31
N GLY A 398 5.84 2.39 -22.53
CA GLY A 398 7.32 2.37 -22.63
C GLY A 398 7.92 3.19 -23.78
N ASP A 399 7.10 3.64 -24.74
CA ASP A 399 7.47 4.55 -25.83
C ASP A 399 6.89 5.97 -25.65
N ASP A 400 6.55 6.34 -24.41
CA ASP A 400 5.95 7.61 -23.99
C ASP A 400 4.54 7.88 -24.57
N THR A 401 3.91 6.87 -25.18
CA THR A 401 2.52 6.98 -25.65
C THR A 401 1.57 7.12 -24.47
N GLU A 402 0.68 8.12 -24.53
CA GLU A 402 -0.35 8.34 -23.52
C GLU A 402 -1.64 7.56 -23.83
N ILE A 403 -2.19 6.92 -22.79
CA ILE A 403 -3.47 6.23 -22.77
C ILE A 403 -4.43 7.00 -21.87
N GLU A 404 -5.50 7.52 -22.46
CA GLU A 404 -6.50 8.28 -21.74
C GLU A 404 -7.36 7.38 -20.83
N MET A 405 -7.43 7.74 -19.55
CA MET A 405 -8.36 7.08 -18.62
C MET A 405 -9.80 7.56 -18.87
N PRO A 406 -10.83 6.72 -18.65
CA PRO A 406 -12.22 7.06 -18.94
C PRO A 406 -12.71 8.25 -18.11
N ASN A 407 -12.30 8.28 -16.84
CA ASN A 407 -12.57 9.34 -15.89
C ASN A 407 -11.21 9.90 -15.46
N ARG A 408 -10.72 10.88 -16.20
CA ARG A 408 -9.36 11.40 -16.04
C ARG A 408 -9.30 12.70 -15.24
N ILE A 409 -8.18 12.89 -14.55
CA ILE A 409 -7.72 14.19 -14.09
C ILE A 409 -7.18 14.94 -15.32
N ASP A 410 -7.72 16.14 -15.57
CA ASP A 410 -7.33 16.96 -16.73
C ASP A 410 -5.96 17.59 -16.51
N LEU A 411 -4.92 16.79 -16.75
CA LEU A 411 -3.50 17.12 -16.62
C LEU A 411 -2.77 16.44 -17.76
N GLY A 412 -2.08 17.19 -18.62
CA GLY A 412 -1.20 16.61 -19.64
C GLY A 412 0.00 15.96 -18.96
N VAL A 413 0.01 14.63 -18.84
CA VAL A 413 0.98 13.90 -18.00
C VAL A 413 2.41 14.09 -18.51
N VAL A 414 2.60 14.00 -19.83
CA VAL A 414 3.91 14.21 -20.47
C VAL A 414 4.39 15.66 -20.28
N GLU A 415 3.52 16.64 -20.52
CA GLU A 415 3.86 18.06 -20.34
C GLU A 415 4.19 18.38 -18.87
N TYR A 416 3.42 17.85 -17.92
CA TYR A 416 3.70 17.97 -16.49
C TYR A 416 5.08 17.39 -16.14
N PHE A 417 5.40 16.18 -16.63
CA PHE A 417 6.71 15.58 -16.39
C PHE A 417 7.84 16.44 -16.94
N ASP A 418 7.74 16.83 -18.21
CA ASP A 418 8.78 17.59 -18.91
C ASP A 418 9.03 18.96 -18.24
N ASN A 419 7.95 19.65 -17.85
CA ASN A 419 8.04 20.96 -17.19
C ASN A 419 8.70 20.88 -15.80
N HIS A 420 8.60 19.74 -15.13
CA HIS A 420 9.11 19.54 -13.77
C HIS A 420 10.30 18.59 -13.66
N MET A 421 10.83 18.08 -14.78
CA MET A 421 11.94 17.12 -14.83
C MET A 421 13.17 17.58 -14.02
N LYS A 422 13.52 18.88 -14.08
CA LYS A 422 14.63 19.43 -13.29
C LYS A 422 14.38 19.35 -11.79
N THR A 423 13.14 19.57 -11.36
CA THR A 423 12.75 19.51 -9.95
C THR A 423 12.80 18.07 -9.47
N PHE A 424 12.26 17.11 -10.24
CA PHE A 424 12.33 15.70 -9.91
C PHE A 424 13.78 15.17 -9.87
N ALA A 425 14.61 15.52 -10.84
CA ALA A 425 16.03 15.13 -10.84
C ALA A 425 16.80 15.67 -9.64
N ARG A 426 16.48 16.89 -9.16
CA ARG A 426 17.07 17.44 -7.94
C ARG A 426 16.59 16.73 -6.69
N LEU A 427 15.31 16.36 -6.63
CA LEU A 427 14.74 15.57 -5.54
C LEU A 427 15.37 14.18 -5.47
N ASP A 428 15.55 13.52 -6.61
CA ASP A 428 16.20 12.21 -6.73
C ASP A 428 17.69 12.24 -6.38
N ALA A 429 18.44 13.24 -6.84
CA ALA A 429 19.82 13.43 -6.42
C ALA A 429 19.91 13.61 -4.89
N MET A 430 19.06 14.47 -4.33
CA MET A 430 18.98 14.68 -2.88
C MET A 430 18.64 13.39 -2.14
N TYR A 431 17.71 12.59 -2.67
CA TYR A 431 17.30 11.33 -2.10
C TYR A 431 18.44 10.30 -2.09
N ARG A 432 19.15 10.13 -3.21
CA ARG A 432 20.23 9.15 -3.38
C ARG A 432 21.53 9.51 -2.66
N GLU A 433 21.79 10.80 -2.45
CA GLU A 433 23.00 11.27 -1.75
C GLU A 433 22.95 11.04 -0.24
N GLN A 434 21.78 10.80 0.33
CA GLN A 434 21.61 10.58 1.77
C GLN A 434 21.68 9.09 2.13
N PRO A 435 22.26 8.73 3.28
CA PRO A 435 22.04 7.40 3.83
C PRO A 435 20.54 7.22 4.09
N HIS A 436 19.99 6.06 3.72
CA HIS A 436 18.60 5.69 3.99
C HIS A 436 18.41 5.39 5.48
N GLU A 437 18.60 6.40 6.33
CA GLU A 437 18.45 6.35 7.77
C GLU A 437 17.11 6.96 8.17
N ARG A 438 16.37 6.25 9.01
CA ARG A 438 15.15 6.77 9.64
C ARG A 438 15.54 7.56 10.87
N PHE A 439 15.00 8.76 11.04
CA PHE A 439 15.05 9.44 12.34
C PHE A 439 14.10 8.74 13.34
N HIS A 440 14.65 7.81 14.11
CA HIS A 440 13.95 7.03 15.14
C HIS A 440 14.42 7.43 16.54
N ILE A 441 13.63 7.04 17.54
CA ILE A 441 13.96 7.30 18.94
C ILE A 441 14.97 6.25 19.43
N PRO A 442 16.16 6.66 19.90
CA PRO A 442 17.13 5.74 20.48
C PRO A 442 16.52 5.00 21.68
N LEU A 443 16.89 3.73 21.84
CA LEU A 443 16.35 2.89 22.92
C LEU A 443 16.75 3.35 24.34
N ASP A 444 17.68 4.29 24.46
CA ASP A 444 18.16 4.91 25.70
C ASP A 444 17.79 6.40 25.80
N ALA A 445 17.01 6.93 24.86
CA ALA A 445 16.50 8.28 25.00
C ALA A 445 15.66 8.33 26.29
N PRO A 446 15.88 9.30 27.20
CA PRO A 446 15.09 9.41 28.41
C PRO A 446 13.64 9.60 27.98
N GLY A 447 12.84 8.54 28.17
CA GLY A 447 11.41 8.63 27.99
C GLY A 447 10.92 9.80 28.82
N TYR A 448 10.16 10.70 28.20
CA TYR A 448 9.26 11.53 28.96
C TYR A 448 8.32 10.56 29.68
N LEU A 449 8.72 10.15 30.89
CA LEU A 449 7.89 9.56 31.91
C LEU A 449 6.82 10.62 32.21
N ILE A 450 5.76 10.64 31.41
CA ILE A 450 4.52 11.24 31.83
C ILE A 450 4.04 10.32 32.95
N ARG A 451 4.28 10.78 34.19
CA ARG A 451 3.65 10.23 35.39
C ARG A 451 2.17 10.52 35.39
#